data_AF-N0BM60-F1
#
_entry.id   AF-N0BM60-F1
#
_cell.length_a   1.000
_cell.length_b   1.000
_cell.length_c   1.000
_cell.angle_alpha   90.00
_cell.angle_beta   90.00
_cell.angle_gamma   90.00
#
_symmetry.space_group_name_H-M   'P 1'
#
loop_
_entity.id
_entity.type
_entity.pdbx_description
1 polymer ?
#
loop_
_entity_poly.entity_id
_entity_poly.type
_entity_poly.pdbx_seq_one_letter_code
_entity_poly.pdbx_strand_id
1 'polypeptide(L)'
;MNKLKLMLISLGLLDSGYLLISTYTPDFCPTSGCSTNLTMYGLNIPALFGLMWFLLYGFLKGKMLSIWKILGVAGIGSLGSYAILNSYFCPYCFFAYFLGLSLIVSDYLGGN
;
A
#
# COMPACT_ATOMS: atom_id res chain seq x y z
N MET A 1 -10.76 -17.97 3.24
CA MET A 1 -9.74 -16.90 3.31
C MET A 1 -9.20 -16.88 4.74
N ASN A 2 -7.88 -16.97 4.94
CA ASN A 2 -7.32 -17.07 6.28
C ASN A 2 -7.61 -15.78 7.07
N LYS A 3 -7.93 -15.90 8.37
CA LYS A 3 -8.22 -14.74 9.25
C LYS A 3 -7.10 -13.71 9.21
N LEU A 4 -5.84 -14.18 9.13
CA LEU A 4 -4.65 -13.34 8.97
C LEU A 4 -4.67 -12.49 7.68
N LYS A 5 -5.03 -13.08 6.54
CA LYS A 5 -5.08 -12.37 5.25
C LYS A 5 -6.15 -11.27 5.27
N LEU A 6 -7.31 -11.57 5.85
CA LEU A 6 -8.39 -10.58 6.00
C LEU A 6 -7.98 -9.43 6.94
N MET A 7 -7.25 -9.72 8.02
CA MET A 7 -6.70 -8.70 8.91
C MET A 7 -5.66 -7.81 8.20
N LEU A 8 -4.75 -8.41 7.42
CA LEU A 8 -3.74 -7.65 6.68
C LEU A 8 -4.36 -6.76 5.59
N ILE A 9 -5.36 -7.27 4.86
CA ILE A 9 -6.09 -6.49 3.84
C ILE A 9 -6.83 -5.32 4.48
N SER A 10 -7.57 -5.56 5.58
CA SER A 10 -8.32 -4.51 6.26
C SER A 10 -7.41 -3.42 6.83
N LEU A 11 -6.27 -3.78 7.42
CA LEU A 11 -5.27 -2.80 7.87
C LEU A 11 -4.69 -2.00 6.69
N GLY A 12 -4.37 -2.66 5.57
CA GLY A 12 -3.86 -1.98 4.37
C GLY A 12 -4.88 -1.02 3.74
N LEU A 13 -6.16 -1.39 3.76
CA LEU A 13 -7.26 -0.52 3.31
C LEU A 13 -7.43 0.70 4.21
N LEU A 14 -7.37 0.50 5.54
CA LEU A 14 -7.47 1.62 6.49
C LEU A 14 -6.30 2.59 6.34
N ASP A 15 -5.08 2.07 6.22
CA ASP A 15 -3.87 2.90 6.06
C ASP A 15 -3.89 3.69 4.73
N SER A 16 -4.19 3.00 3.62
CA SER A 16 -4.29 3.65 2.30
C SER A 16 -5.44 4.66 2.25
N GLY A 17 -6.59 4.31 2.83
CA GLY A 17 -7.76 5.19 2.93
C GLY A 17 -7.49 6.42 3.79
N TYR A 18 -6.76 6.25 4.90
CA TYR A 18 -6.33 7.35 5.76
C TYR A 18 -5.42 8.32 5.00
N LEU A 19 -4.45 7.83 4.22
CA LEU A 19 -3.58 8.68 3.39
C LEU A 19 -4.35 9.46 2.32
N LEU A 20 -5.37 8.84 1.72
CA LEU A 20 -6.27 9.50 0.77
C LEU A 20 -7.08 10.63 1.44
N ILE A 21 -7.67 10.39 2.60
CA ILE A 21 -8.45 11.39 3.35
C ILE A 21 -7.54 12.52 3.86
N SER A 22 -6.35 12.17 4.33
CA SER A 22 -5.34 13.12 4.80
C SER A 22 -4.89 14.08 3.69
N THR A 23 -5.00 13.70 2.41
CA THR A 23 -4.71 14.60 1.29
C THR A 23 -5.69 15.79 1.25
N TYR A 24 -6.91 15.62 1.77
CA TYR A 24 -7.93 16.68 1.87
C TYR A 24 -7.95 17.36 3.25
N THR A 25 -7.31 16.77 4.25
CA THR A 25 -7.31 17.25 5.65
C THR A 25 -5.87 17.29 6.19
N PRO A 26 -5.10 18.35 5.84
CA PRO A 26 -3.66 18.42 6.12
C PRO A 26 -3.31 18.46 7.61
N ASP A 27 -4.26 18.81 8.49
CA ASP A 27 -4.04 18.92 9.93
C ASP A 27 -3.85 17.57 10.65
N PHE A 28 -4.22 16.46 10.01
CA PHE A 28 -4.19 15.13 10.64
C PHE A 28 -2.86 14.40 10.47
N CYS A 29 -1.98 14.83 9.56
CA CYS A 29 -0.71 14.14 9.29
C CYS A 29 0.47 15.04 9.68
N PRO A 30 1.05 14.86 10.88
CA PRO A 30 2.11 15.74 11.40
C PRO A 30 3.44 15.62 10.65
N THR A 31 3.55 14.68 9.70
CA THR A 31 4.75 14.50 8.90
C THR A 31 4.57 15.17 7.55
N SER A 32 5.18 16.34 7.40
CA SER A 32 5.40 17.08 6.13
C SER A 32 6.00 16.23 4.99
N GLY A 33 6.43 15.01 5.30
CA GLY A 33 6.77 13.97 4.32
C GLY A 33 5.57 13.50 3.49
N CYS A 34 4.45 13.08 4.08
CA CYS A 34 3.48 12.24 3.34
C CYS A 34 2.62 12.96 2.27
N SER A 35 2.65 14.30 2.18
CA SER A 35 1.65 15.08 1.43
C SER A 35 2.16 15.82 0.19
N THR A 36 3.45 16.12 0.06
CA THR A 36 3.88 17.21 -0.85
C THR A 36 4.43 16.76 -2.21
N ASN A 37 5.02 15.58 -2.31
CA ASN A 37 5.76 15.19 -3.53
C ASN A 37 5.09 14.10 -4.39
N LEU A 38 4.04 13.46 -3.88
CA LEU A 38 3.37 12.31 -4.54
C LEU A 38 1.90 12.57 -4.87
N THR A 39 1.43 13.80 -4.63
CA THR A 39 0.09 14.22 -4.99
C THR A 39 0.05 14.73 -6.41
N MET A 40 -0.79 14.11 -7.25
CA MET A 40 -1.09 14.59 -8.60
C MET A 40 -2.56 15.04 -8.61
N TYR A 41 -2.85 16.26 -9.07
CA TYR A 41 -4.21 16.83 -9.04
C TYR A 41 -4.89 16.82 -7.66
N GLY A 42 -4.12 16.94 -6.58
CA GLY A 42 -4.65 16.87 -5.21
C GLY A 42 -5.04 15.47 -4.75
N LEU A 43 -4.59 14.42 -5.45
CA LEU A 43 -4.77 13.02 -5.07
C LEU A 43 -3.42 12.36 -4.83
N ASN A 44 -3.28 11.67 -3.70
CA ASN A 44 -2.12 10.82 -3.41
C ASN A 44 -2.22 9.54 -4.28
N ILE A 45 -1.58 9.58 -5.44
CA ILE A 45 -1.64 8.50 -6.45
C ILE A 45 -1.12 7.17 -5.90
N PRO A 46 0.02 7.12 -5.17
CA PRO A 46 0.46 5.89 -4.51
C PRO A 46 -0.55 5.31 -3.52
N ALA A 47 -1.21 6.15 -2.71
CA ALA A 47 -2.23 5.70 -1.77
C ALA A 47 -3.46 5.13 -2.49
N LEU A 48 -3.86 5.74 -3.62
CA LEU A 48 -4.95 5.23 -4.46
C LEU A 48 -4.62 3.86 -5.04
N PHE A 49 -3.42 3.69 -5.60
CA PHE A 49 -2.99 2.39 -6.11
C PHE A 49 -2.85 1.35 -5.00
N GLY A 50 -2.35 1.73 -3.82
CA GLY A 50 -2.30 0.86 -2.65
C GLY A 50 -3.70 0.38 -2.23
N LEU A 51 -4.66 1.31 -2.15
CA LEU A 51 -6.05 0.99 -1.82
C LEU A 51 -6.66 0.02 -2.84
N MET A 52 -6.51 0.30 -4.14
CA MET A 52 -6.97 -0.60 -5.20
C MET A 52 -6.30 -1.96 -5.11
N TRP A 53 -5.01 -1.99 -4.80
CA TRP A 53 -4.24 -3.22 -4.68
C TRP A 53 -4.76 -4.11 -3.56
N PHE A 54 -4.93 -3.57 -2.35
CA PHE A 54 -5.48 -4.30 -1.20
C PHE A 54 -6.93 -4.72 -1.43
N LEU A 55 -7.76 -3.86 -2.03
CA LEU A 55 -9.16 -4.14 -2.29
C LEU A 55 -9.32 -5.31 -3.27
N LEU A 56 -8.59 -5.28 -4.38
CA LEU A 56 -8.66 -6.31 -5.41
C LEU A 56 -7.97 -7.61 -4.99
N TYR A 57 -6.99 -7.57 -4.08
CA TYR A 57 -6.26 -8.76 -3.63
C TYR A 57 -7.19 -9.88 -3.14
N GLY A 58 -8.25 -9.53 -2.40
CA GLY A 58 -9.20 -10.50 -1.87
C GLY A 58 -10.06 -11.22 -2.93
N PHE A 59 -10.20 -10.63 -4.12
CA PHE A 59 -11.06 -11.14 -5.19
C PHE A 59 -10.29 -11.93 -6.26
N LEU A 60 -9.01 -11.65 -6.44
CA LEU A 60 -8.19 -12.29 -7.47
C LEU A 60 -7.74 -13.70 -7.06
N LYS A 61 -7.65 -14.61 -8.05
CA LYS A 61 -7.25 -16.02 -7.85
C LYS A 61 -6.32 -16.50 -8.97
N GLY A 62 -5.57 -17.56 -8.71
CA GLY A 62 -4.73 -18.25 -9.70
C GLY A 62 -3.68 -17.34 -10.34
N LYS A 63 -3.54 -17.41 -11.68
CA LYS A 63 -2.55 -16.63 -12.44
C LYS A 63 -2.71 -15.11 -12.26
N MET A 64 -3.94 -14.61 -12.19
CA MET A 64 -4.20 -13.19 -11.98
C MET A 64 -3.69 -12.71 -10.62
N LEU A 65 -3.90 -13.50 -9.57
CA LEU A 65 -3.35 -13.19 -8.24
C LEU A 65 -1.81 -13.19 -8.26
N SER A 66 -1.19 -14.13 -8.98
CA SER A 66 0.27 -14.16 -9.12
C SER A 66 0.82 -12.89 -9.79
N ILE A 67 0.17 -12.42 -10.86
CA ILE A 67 0.54 -11.16 -11.52
C ILE A 67 0.32 -9.99 -10.56
N TRP A 68 -0.80 -9.99 -9.83
CA TRP A 68 -1.11 -8.94 -8.85
C TRP A 68 -0.07 -8.83 -7.74
N LYS A 69 0.42 -9.96 -7.23
CA LYS A 69 1.53 -10.01 -6.26
C LYS A 69 2.80 -9.38 -6.84
N ILE A 70 3.17 -9.73 -8.07
CA ILE A 70 4.36 -9.18 -8.75
C ILE A 70 4.23 -7.66 -8.90
N LEU A 71 3.06 -7.17 -9.32
CA LEU A 71 2.78 -5.74 -9.41
C LEU A 71 2.90 -5.05 -8.04
N GLY A 72 2.46 -5.71 -6.97
CA GLY A 72 2.62 -5.22 -5.60
C GLY A 72 4.09 -5.07 -5.21
N VAL A 73 4.92 -6.10 -5.45
CA VAL A 73 6.36 -6.05 -5.19
C VAL A 73 7.05 -4.98 -6.04
N ALA A 74 6.71 -4.90 -7.33
CA ALA A 74 7.26 -3.89 -8.23
C ALA A 74 6.90 -2.45 -7.79
N GLY A 75 5.66 -2.23 -7.35
CA GLY A 75 5.20 -0.96 -6.80
C GLY A 75 5.91 -0.57 -5.51
N ILE A 76 6.08 -1.52 -4.58
CA ILE A 76 6.84 -1.29 -3.34
C ILE A 76 8.30 -0.97 -3.66
N GLY A 77 8.91 -1.70 -4.59
CA GLY A 77 10.29 -1.47 -5.00
C GLY A 77 10.50 -0.10 -5.66
N SER A 78 9.59 0.33 -6.53
CA SER A 78 9.69 1.62 -7.20
C SER A 78 9.47 2.79 -6.23
N LEU A 79 8.45 2.71 -5.38
CA LEU A 79 8.17 3.75 -4.38
C LEU A 79 9.22 3.79 -3.27
N GLY A 80 9.73 2.63 -2.84
CA GLY A 80 10.83 2.55 -1.89
C GLY A 80 12.12 3.13 -2.45
N SER A 81 12.44 2.86 -3.73
CA SER A 81 13.59 3.47 -4.40
C SER A 81 13.43 4.98 -4.53
N TYR A 82 12.23 5.45 -4.87
CA TYR A 82 11.92 6.87 -4.93
C TYR A 82 12.08 7.56 -3.56
N ALA A 83 11.66 6.89 -2.47
CA ALA A 83 11.82 7.38 -1.11
C ALA A 83 13.30 7.56 -0.74
N ILE A 84 14.15 6.59 -1.09
CA ILE A 84 15.60 6.66 -0.83
C ILE A 84 16.25 7.79 -1.64
N LEU A 85 15.95 7.87 -2.94
CA LEU A 85 16.54 8.87 -3.84
C LEU A 85 16.20 10.31 -3.44
N ASN A 86 14.99 10.54 -2.94
CA ASN A 86 14.53 11.86 -2.53
C ASN A 86 14.73 12.13 -1.04
N SER A 87 15.41 11.24 -0.30
CA SER A 87 15.56 11.33 1.17
C SER A 87 14.23 11.57 1.89
N TYR A 88 13.18 10.92 1.38
CA TYR A 88 11.81 11.05 1.81
C TYR A 88 11.46 9.92 2.77
N PHE A 89 10.86 10.25 3.91
CA PHE A 89 10.40 9.26 4.88
C PHE A 89 8.91 9.50 5.23
N CYS A 90 8.06 8.55 4.87
CA CYS A 90 6.65 8.54 5.28
C CYS A 90 6.34 7.22 6.00
N PRO A 91 6.13 7.23 7.33
CA PRO A 91 5.98 6.02 8.12
C PRO A 91 4.76 5.18 7.69
N TYR A 92 3.67 5.84 7.31
CA TYR A 92 2.46 5.18 6.79
C TYR A 92 2.73 4.45 5.46
N CYS A 93 3.46 5.06 4.52
CA CYS A 93 3.84 4.37 3.28
C CYS A 93 4.69 3.12 3.55
N PHE A 94 5.67 3.21 4.45
CA PHE A 94 6.46 2.03 4.85
C PHE A 94 5.62 0.97 5.54
N PHE A 95 4.61 1.38 6.32
CA PHE A 95 3.65 0.46 6.92
C PHE A 95 2.82 -0.26 5.86
N ALA A 96 2.30 0.45 4.85
CA ALA A 96 1.63 -0.16 3.71
C ALA A 96 2.53 -1.16 2.96
N TYR A 97 3.82 -0.83 2.76
CA TYR A 97 4.78 -1.74 2.12
C TYR A 97 4.97 -3.02 2.95
N PHE A 98 5.11 -2.86 4.27
CA PHE A 98 5.24 -3.98 5.19
C PHE A 98 3.99 -4.87 5.19
N LEU A 99 2.79 -4.28 5.22
CA LEU A 99 1.53 -5.01 5.14
C LEU A 99 1.36 -5.75 3.81
N GLY A 100 1.70 -5.10 2.69
CA GLY A 100 1.66 -5.69 1.36
C GLY A 100 2.60 -6.89 1.22
N LEU A 101 3.87 -6.74 1.64
CA LEU A 101 4.84 -7.84 1.65
C LEU A 101 4.40 -8.97 2.58
N SER A 102 3.94 -8.65 3.78
CA SER A 102 3.45 -9.64 4.75
C SER A 102 2.26 -10.41 4.19
N LEU A 103 1.35 -9.75 3.46
CA LEU A 103 0.21 -10.40 2.82
C LEU A 103 0.69 -11.38 1.74
N ILE A 104 1.63 -10.96 0.88
CA ILE A 104 2.22 -11.80 -0.17
C ILE A 104 2.92 -13.02 0.44
N VAL A 105 3.77 -12.80 1.46
CA VAL A 105 4.50 -13.87 2.17
C VAL A 105 3.52 -14.84 2.84
N SER A 106 2.48 -14.32 3.49
CA SER A 106 1.44 -15.16 4.11
C SER A 106 0.67 -16.00 3.07
N ASP A 107 0.59 -15.54 1.83
CA ASP A 107 -0.04 -16.28 0.75
C ASP A 107 0.86 -17.41 0.24
N TYR A 108 2.18 -17.18 0.16
CA TYR A 108 3.16 -18.23 -0.15
C TYR A 108 3.31 -19.28 0.96
N LEU A 109 3.36 -18.85 2.23
CA LEU A 109 3.49 -19.75 3.38
C LEU A 109 2.19 -20.51 3.68
N GLY A 110 1.05 -19.87 3.42
CA GLY A 110 -0.27 -20.39 3.77
C GLY A 110 -0.80 -21.47 2.84
N GLY A 111 -0.01 -21.95 1.87
CA GLY A 111 -0.38 -23.06 0.99
C GLY A 111 -1.70 -22.85 0.27
N ASN A 112 -1.75 -21.87 -0.64
CA ASN A 112 -2.71 -21.83 -1.74
C ASN A 112 -1.95 -21.93 -3.06
#